data_AF-A0A8J7AG49-F1
#
_entry.id   AF-A0A8J7AG49-F1
#
_cell.length_a   1.000
_cell.length_b   1.000
_cell.length_c   1.000
_cell.angle_alpha   90.00
_cell.angle_beta   90.00
_cell.angle_gamma   90.00
#
_symmetry.space_group_name_H-M   'P 1'
#
loop_
_entity.id
_entity.type
_entity.pdbx_description
1 polymer ?
#
loop_
_entity_poly.entity_id
_entity_poly.type
_entity_poly.pdbx_seq_one_letter_code
_entity_poly.pdbx_strand_id
1 'polypeptide(L)'
;MSIKDNSTNLPQVNAAQPVDSFTTATATAWDDDTENSGLLTEVILRSANAPHAIAAISDAVRKEVTRIEQCIVYARQRLEHFEVLYNTPSSEFAERFTAEDLQGGDLEYVEWIGEYQLFQHLLQDLTLLKSLTYVAE
;
A
#
# COMPACT_ATOMS: atom_id res chain seq x y z
N MET A 1 -48.51 7.61 37.02
CA MET A 1 -49.34 7.10 38.13
C MET A 1 -48.59 5.93 38.74
N SER A 2 -47.93 6.18 39.87
CA SER A 2 -47.25 5.16 40.67
C SER A 2 -48.26 4.19 41.27
N ILE A 3 -47.80 2.98 41.58
CA ILE A 3 -47.80 2.30 42.91
C ILE A 3 -47.55 0.81 42.60
N LYS A 4 -46.33 0.30 42.85
CA LYS A 4 -45.86 -0.39 44.09
C LYS A 4 -46.52 -1.76 44.24
N ASP A 5 -45.94 -2.78 44.83
CA ASP A 5 -44.65 -3.15 45.41
C ASP A 5 -44.85 -4.66 45.64
N ASN A 6 -43.77 -5.44 45.71
CA ASN A 6 -43.38 -6.07 46.98
C ASN A 6 -42.70 -7.42 46.78
N SER A 7 -41.58 -7.47 47.49
CA SER A 7 -40.51 -8.43 47.58
C SER A 7 -40.88 -9.72 48.33
N THR A 8 -39.79 -10.45 48.63
CA THR A 8 -39.58 -11.52 49.63
C THR A 8 -39.84 -12.93 49.10
N ASN A 9 -38.95 -13.92 49.22
CA ASN A 9 -37.95 -14.13 50.26
C ASN A 9 -36.85 -15.12 49.79
N LEU A 10 -35.62 -14.92 50.26
CA LEU A 10 -34.53 -15.91 50.23
C LEU A 10 -34.84 -17.06 51.21
N PRO A 11 -34.11 -18.19 51.09
CA PRO A 11 -33.22 -18.51 52.20
C PRO A 11 -31.80 -18.90 51.75
N GLN A 12 -30.81 -18.34 52.45
CA GLN A 12 -29.46 -18.88 52.57
C GLN A 12 -29.45 -20.02 53.61
N VAL A 13 -28.65 -21.07 53.38
CA VAL A 13 -27.69 -21.75 54.31
C VAL A 13 -26.96 -22.80 53.43
N ASN A 14 -25.66 -22.82 53.13
CA ASN A 14 -24.36 -22.73 53.80
C ASN A 14 -23.62 -24.10 53.82
N ALA A 15 -22.33 -24.05 53.46
CA ALA A 15 -21.22 -24.97 53.78
C ALA A 15 -21.18 -26.42 53.24
N ALA A 16 -20.25 -26.68 52.30
CA ALA A 16 -19.10 -27.59 52.49
C ALA A 16 -18.27 -27.78 51.18
N GLN A 17 -17.00 -27.34 51.20
CA GLN A 17 -15.86 -27.92 50.46
C GLN A 17 -15.23 -29.02 51.35
N PRO A 18 -14.24 -29.86 50.95
CA PRO A 18 -13.35 -29.87 49.77
C PRO A 18 -13.31 -31.26 49.07
N VAL A 19 -12.74 -31.45 47.88
CA VAL A 19 -11.34 -31.82 47.50
C VAL A 19 -11.42 -32.09 45.97
N ASP A 20 -10.50 -31.81 45.06
CA ASP A 20 -9.08 -32.12 44.97
C ASP A 20 -8.41 -31.20 43.94
N SER A 21 -7.14 -30.93 44.21
CA SER A 21 -6.19 -30.20 43.38
C SER A 21 -5.88 -30.90 42.06
N PHE A 22 -5.94 -30.20 40.93
CA PHE A 22 -5.10 -30.51 39.76
C PHE A 22 -4.62 -29.22 39.07
N THR A 23 -3.35 -28.94 39.34
CA THR A 23 -2.29 -28.34 38.53
C THR A 23 -2.64 -27.55 37.28
N THR A 24 -2.23 -26.28 37.33
CA THR A 24 -2.03 -25.29 36.27
C THR A 24 -1.34 -25.86 35.03
N ALA A 25 -2.02 -25.80 33.88
CA ALA A 25 -1.38 -25.81 32.57
C ALA A 25 -1.75 -24.51 31.88
N THR A 26 -0.83 -23.55 31.95
CA THR A 26 -0.87 -22.28 31.22
C THR A 26 -0.82 -22.62 29.73
N ALA A 27 -1.96 -22.56 29.05
CA ALA A 27 -2.01 -22.61 27.60
C ALA A 27 -1.42 -21.30 27.08
N THR A 28 -0.13 -21.36 26.73
CA THR A 28 0.61 -20.32 26.04
C THR A 28 -0.21 -19.80 24.86
N ALA A 29 -0.54 -18.52 24.91
CA ALA A 29 -1.12 -17.78 23.82
C ALA A 29 -0.25 -17.98 22.57
N TRP A 30 -0.89 -18.35 21.47
CA TRP A 30 -0.25 -18.39 20.17
C TRP A 30 -0.10 -16.93 19.74
N ASP A 31 1.04 -16.34 20.08
CA ASP A 31 1.52 -15.11 19.46
C ASP A 31 1.81 -15.44 17.99
N ASP A 32 0.78 -15.38 17.17
CA ASP A 32 0.86 -15.34 15.70
C ASP A 32 0.70 -13.90 15.23
N ASP A 33 1.45 -12.99 15.86
CA ASP A 33 1.71 -11.65 15.35
C ASP A 33 3.06 -11.66 14.63
N THR A 34 3.22 -12.55 13.65
CA THR A 34 4.19 -12.29 12.57
C THR A 34 3.45 -11.53 11.48
N GLU A 35 2.98 -10.33 11.84
CA GLU A 35 2.65 -9.32 10.85
C GLU A 35 3.89 -9.14 9.98
N ASN A 36 3.70 -9.40 8.68
CA ASN A 36 4.61 -9.13 7.60
C ASN A 36 4.98 -7.63 7.62
N SER A 37 5.90 -7.27 8.52
CA SER A 37 6.60 -6.00 8.54
C SER A 37 7.32 -5.92 7.19
N GLY A 38 6.69 -5.21 6.25
CA GLY A 38 7.19 -5.04 4.90
C GLY A 38 8.67 -4.74 4.95
N LEU A 39 9.46 -5.61 4.31
CA LEU A 39 10.92 -5.56 4.38
C LEU A 39 11.41 -4.17 3.95
N LEU A 40 11.78 -3.34 4.92
CA LEU A 40 12.39 -2.04 4.67
C LEU A 40 13.74 -2.28 4.04
N THR A 41 13.94 -1.72 2.85
CA THR A 41 15.24 -1.71 2.20
C THR A 41 15.95 -0.42 2.58
N GLU A 42 17.08 -0.54 3.27
CA GLU A 42 17.91 0.59 3.64
C GLU A 42 19.00 0.85 2.59
N VAL A 43 19.20 2.12 2.24
CA VAL A 43 20.27 2.57 1.34
C VAL A 43 21.22 3.48 2.12
N ILE A 44 22.45 3.02 2.34
CA ILE A 44 23.46 3.74 3.15
C ILE A 44 24.35 4.61 2.26
N LEU A 45 24.44 5.90 2.59
CA LEU A 45 25.28 6.88 1.91
C LEU A 45 26.36 7.38 2.87
N ARG A 46 27.62 7.39 2.42
CA ARG A 46 28.77 7.84 3.23
C ARG A 46 29.33 9.13 2.66
N SER A 47 29.47 10.14 3.51
CA SER A 47 30.04 11.44 3.14
C SER A 47 30.83 12.02 4.31
N ALA A 48 31.93 12.72 4.00
CA ALA A 48 32.66 13.52 4.99
C ALA A 48 31.85 14.75 5.49
N ASN A 49 30.80 15.12 4.75
CA ASN A 49 29.85 16.16 5.12
C ASN A 49 28.42 15.61 4.94
N ALA A 50 27.94 14.89 5.97
CA ALA A 50 26.63 14.24 5.95
C ALA A 50 25.47 15.24 5.78
N PRO A 51 25.42 16.39 6.49
CA PRO A 51 24.34 17.37 6.31
C PRO A 51 24.23 17.89 4.87
N HIS A 52 25.36 18.20 4.24
CA HIS A 52 25.37 18.67 2.86
C HIS A 52 24.94 17.56 1.87
N ALA A 53 25.39 16.32 2.08
CA ALA A 53 24.98 15.19 1.24
C ALA A 53 23.47 14.93 1.31
N ILE A 54 22.90 14.92 2.52
CA ILE A 54 21.45 14.75 2.73
C ILE A 54 20.67 15.86 2.02
N ALA A 55 21.09 17.12 2.17
CA ALA A 55 20.44 18.24 1.50
C ALA A 55 20.48 18.09 -0.03
N ALA A 56 21.65 17.76 -0.60
CA ALA A 56 21.82 17.60 -2.04
C ALA A 56 20.94 16.47 -2.61
N ILE A 57 20.86 15.33 -1.93
CA ILE A 57 20.06 14.19 -2.37
C ILE A 57 18.57 14.47 -2.19
N SER A 58 18.16 15.06 -1.07
CA SER A 58 16.77 15.46 -0.86
C SER A 58 16.29 16.43 -1.94
N ASP A 59 17.12 17.40 -2.32
CA ASP A 59 16.81 18.34 -3.39
C ASP A 59 16.77 17.65 -4.78
N ALA A 60 17.66 16.69 -5.04
CA ALA A 60 17.64 15.90 -6.27
C ALA A 60 16.37 15.05 -6.38
N VAL A 61 15.99 14.34 -5.31
CA VAL A 61 14.76 13.54 -5.24
C VAL A 61 13.53 14.42 -5.42
N ARG A 62 13.48 15.60 -4.79
CA ARG A 62 12.35 16.54 -4.94
C ARG A 62 12.19 17.00 -6.39
N LYS A 63 13.30 17.36 -7.06
CA LYS A 63 13.29 17.75 -8.48
C LYS A 63 12.81 16.60 -9.36
N GLU A 64 13.25 15.39 -9.05
CA GLU A 64 12.88 14.19 -9.80
C GLU A 64 11.39 13.85 -9.64
N VAL A 65 10.85 13.95 -8.42
CA VAL A 65 9.41 13.82 -8.17
C VAL A 65 8.62 14.79 -9.04
N THR A 66 8.98 16.09 -9.05
CA THR A 66 8.30 17.09 -9.90
C THR A 66 8.42 16.77 -11.39
N ARG A 67 9.58 16.28 -11.84
CA ARG A 67 9.79 15.88 -13.24
C ARG A 67 8.90 14.70 -13.61
N ILE A 68 8.85 13.67 -12.77
CA ILE A 68 8.03 12.47 -13.00
C ILE A 68 6.55 12.82 -13.01
N GLU A 69 6.08 13.68 -12.11
CA GLU A 69 4.69 14.17 -12.10
C GLU A 69 4.31 14.83 -13.44
N GLN A 70 5.21 15.61 -14.03
CA GLN A 70 4.99 16.18 -15.36
C GLN A 70 4.98 15.10 -16.46
N CYS A 71 5.91 14.15 -16.42
CA CYS A 71 5.94 13.03 -17.37
C CYS A 71 4.67 12.18 -17.31
N ILE A 72 4.11 11.97 -16.13
CA ILE A 72 2.84 11.25 -15.92
C ILE A 72 1.69 11.97 -16.63
N VAL A 73 1.62 13.30 -16.53
CA VAL A 73 0.60 14.10 -17.23
C VAL A 73 0.71 13.89 -18.75
N TYR A 74 1.92 13.98 -19.31
CA TYR A 74 2.11 13.78 -20.75
C TYR A 74 1.80 12.34 -21.20
N ALA A 75 2.25 11.33 -20.47
CA ALA A 75 1.96 9.93 -20.78
C ALA A 75 0.45 9.65 -20.70
N ARG A 76 -0.25 10.22 -19.70
CA ARG A 76 -1.71 10.12 -19.60
C ARG A 76 -2.43 10.72 -20.80
N GLN A 77 -2.05 11.93 -21.22
CA GLN A 77 -2.65 12.58 -22.41
C GLN A 77 -2.46 11.76 -23.68
N ARG A 78 -1.31 11.08 -23.83
CA ARG A 78 -1.06 10.19 -24.97
C ARG A 78 -1.90 8.92 -24.90
N LEU A 79 -2.09 8.36 -23.71
CA LEU A 79 -2.99 7.22 -23.51
C LEU A 79 -4.46 7.58 -23.78
N GLU A 80 -4.91 8.76 -23.35
CA GLU A 80 -6.28 9.25 -23.59
C GLU A 80 -6.64 9.26 -25.08
N HIS A 81 -5.68 9.50 -25.98
CA HIS A 81 -5.90 9.41 -27.42
C HIS A 81 -6.40 8.03 -27.85
N PHE A 82 -5.75 6.96 -27.37
CA PHE A 82 -6.14 5.59 -27.66
C PHE A 82 -7.43 5.20 -26.94
N GLU A 83 -7.60 5.63 -25.69
CA GLU A 83 -8.81 5.34 -24.91
C GLU A 83 -10.06 5.93 -25.59
N VAL A 84 -9.95 7.14 -26.15
CA VAL A 84 -11.02 7.76 -26.93
C VAL A 84 -11.24 7.04 -28.26
N LEU A 85 -10.17 6.66 -28.97
CA LEU A 85 -10.26 6.00 -30.28
C LEU A 85 -10.97 4.64 -30.20
N TYR A 86 -10.69 3.88 -29.14
CA TYR A 86 -11.24 2.54 -28.93
C TYR A 86 -12.32 2.46 -27.86
N ASN A 87 -12.71 3.59 -27.27
CA ASN A 87 -13.71 3.71 -26.21
C ASN A 87 -13.49 2.70 -25.07
N THR A 88 -12.23 2.49 -24.67
CA THR A 88 -11.80 1.46 -23.72
C THR A 88 -10.67 2.02 -22.86
N PRO A 89 -10.72 1.91 -21.52
CA PRO A 89 -9.64 2.39 -20.66
C PRO A 89 -8.35 1.58 -20.86
N SER A 90 -7.18 2.21 -20.70
CA SER A 90 -5.88 1.58 -21.02
C SER A 90 -5.59 0.31 -20.23
N SER A 91 -6.10 0.20 -19.00
CA SER A 91 -5.95 -1.03 -18.20
C SER A 91 -6.69 -2.21 -18.82
N GLU A 92 -7.89 -1.99 -19.33
CA GLU A 92 -8.68 -3.01 -20.01
C GLU A 92 -8.11 -3.30 -21.40
N PHE A 93 -7.61 -2.26 -22.06
CA PHE A 93 -6.91 -2.38 -23.34
C PHE A 93 -5.74 -3.37 -23.24
N ALA A 94 -4.93 -3.24 -22.18
CA ALA A 94 -3.76 -4.11 -21.93
C ALA A 94 -4.10 -5.58 -21.69
N GLU A 95 -5.30 -5.87 -21.20
CA GLU A 95 -5.73 -7.24 -20.92
C GLU A 95 -6.36 -7.91 -22.14
N ARG A 96 -6.95 -7.12 -23.05
CA ARG A 96 -7.92 -7.63 -24.03
C ARG A 96 -7.55 -7.40 -25.49
N PHE A 97 -6.72 -6.41 -25.79
CA PHE A 97 -6.41 -6.02 -27.16
C PHE A 97 -5.06 -6.56 -27.60
N THR A 98 -5.02 -7.02 -28.85
CA THR A 98 -3.82 -7.43 -29.59
C THR A 98 -3.61 -6.50 -30.77
N ALA A 99 -2.44 -6.54 -31.41
CA ALA A 99 -2.16 -5.73 -32.59
C ALA A 99 -3.20 -5.88 -33.70
N GLU A 100 -3.81 -7.05 -33.84
CA GLU A 100 -4.81 -7.36 -34.87
C GLU A 100 -6.15 -6.64 -34.61
N ASP A 101 -6.40 -6.20 -33.38
CA ASP A 101 -7.60 -5.45 -33.00
C ASP A 101 -7.49 -3.95 -33.30
N LEU A 102 -6.28 -3.46 -33.59
CA LEU A 102 -6.00 -2.05 -33.82
C LEU A 102 -6.03 -1.71 -35.32
N GLN A 103 -6.57 -0.54 -35.67
CA GLN A 103 -6.70 -0.12 -37.06
C GLN A 103 -5.33 0.07 -37.73
N GLY A 104 -4.35 0.58 -36.99
CA GLY A 104 -2.95 0.74 -37.40
C GLY A 104 -2.08 -0.50 -37.18
N GLY A 105 -2.67 -1.61 -36.73
CA GLY A 105 -1.99 -2.89 -36.57
C GLY A 105 -0.83 -2.85 -35.57
N ASP A 106 0.25 -3.55 -35.91
CA ASP A 106 1.44 -3.70 -35.06
C ASP A 106 2.09 -2.37 -34.66
N LEU A 107 2.13 -1.39 -35.56
CA LEU A 107 2.80 -0.11 -35.28
C LEU A 107 2.06 0.65 -34.18
N GLU A 108 0.74 0.76 -34.31
CA GLU A 108 -0.09 1.43 -33.33
C GLU A 108 -0.07 0.70 -31.99
N TYR A 109 -0.07 -0.63 -32.02
CA TYR A 109 0.02 -1.44 -30.81
C TYR A 109 1.34 -1.21 -30.07
N VAL A 110 2.46 -1.18 -30.78
CA VAL A 110 3.79 -0.90 -30.20
C VAL A 110 3.84 0.51 -29.60
N GLU A 111 3.28 1.50 -30.29
CA GLU A 111 3.18 2.86 -29.75
C GLU A 111 2.36 2.89 -28.46
N TRP A 112 1.16 2.32 -28.48
CA TRP A 112 0.27 2.31 -27.32
C TRP A 112 0.87 1.55 -26.13
N ILE A 113 1.38 0.32 -26.32
CA ILE A 113 1.94 -0.48 -25.22
C ILE A 113 3.17 0.20 -24.63
N GLY A 114 3.98 0.86 -25.46
CA GLY A 114 5.13 1.64 -25.00
C GLY A 114 4.70 2.80 -24.08
N GLU A 115 3.67 3.55 -24.46
CA GLU A 115 3.13 4.61 -23.60
C GLU A 115 2.52 4.08 -22.31
N TYR A 116 1.83 2.94 -22.38
CA TYR A 116 1.21 2.33 -21.20
C TYR A 116 2.27 1.85 -20.19
N GLN A 117 3.30 1.16 -20.66
CA GLN A 117 4.41 0.72 -19.82
C GLN A 117 5.18 1.90 -19.23
N LEU A 118 5.46 2.93 -20.02
CA LEU A 118 6.08 4.16 -19.53
C LEU A 118 5.25 4.77 -18.40
N PHE A 119 3.94 4.90 -18.59
CA PHE A 119 3.03 5.43 -17.58
C PHE A 119 3.08 4.61 -16.28
N GLN A 120 3.07 3.27 -16.38
CA GLN A 120 3.15 2.39 -15.22
C GLN A 120 4.48 2.52 -14.47
N HIS A 121 5.60 2.57 -15.19
CA HIS A 121 6.93 2.75 -14.59
C HIS A 121 7.04 4.10 -13.87
N LEU A 122 6.53 5.18 -14.47
CA LEU A 122 6.52 6.50 -13.83
C LEU A 122 5.71 6.51 -12.53
N LEU A 123 4.57 5.80 -12.46
CA LEU A 123 3.82 5.67 -11.21
C LEU A 123 4.58 4.89 -10.13
N GLN A 124 5.27 3.83 -10.52
CA GLN A 124 6.10 3.03 -9.61
C GLN A 124 7.24 3.87 -9.05
N ASP A 125 7.98 4.57 -9.92
CA ASP A 125 9.08 5.46 -9.52
C ASP A 125 8.58 6.61 -8.63
N LEU A 126 7.44 7.23 -8.97
CA LEU A 126 6.85 8.28 -8.15
C LEU A 126 6.52 7.77 -6.74
N THR A 127 5.93 6.57 -6.65
CA THR A 127 5.58 5.94 -5.39
C THR A 127 6.82 5.66 -4.56
N LEU A 128 7.86 5.10 -5.18
CA LEU A 128 9.14 4.83 -4.54
C LEU A 128 9.78 6.12 -4.01
N LEU A 129 9.90 7.15 -4.83
CA LEU A 129 10.56 8.39 -4.43
C LEU A 129 9.80 9.13 -3.32
N LYS A 130 8.46 9.06 -3.32
CA LYS A 130 7.63 9.66 -2.27
C LYS A 130 7.66 8.87 -0.95
N SER A 131 8.04 7.60 -0.96
CA SER A 131 8.15 6.78 0.26
C SER A 131 9.51 6.91 0.95
N LEU A 132 10.51 7.55 0.31
CA LEU A 132 11.84 7.73 0.88
C LEU A 132 11.81 8.59 2.14
N THR A 133 12.46 8.09 3.19
CA THR A 133 12.74 8.81 4.43
C THR A 133 14.24 9.00 4.60
N TYR A 134 14.64 10.16 5.12
CA TYR A 134 16.05 10.50 5.33
C TYR A 134 16.36 10.43 6.82
N VAL A 135 17.32 9.59 7.19
CA VAL A 135 17.83 9.48 8.56
C VAL A 135 19.26 9.97 8.57
N ALA A 136 19.56 10.93 9.45
CA ALA A 136 20.92 11.38 9.73
C ALA A 136 21.31 10.83 11.11
N GLU A 137 22.36 10.01 11.17
CA GLU A 137 23.01 9.61 12.43
C GLU A 137 24.05 10.64 12.88
#